data_AF-A0A0A2BXY1-F1
#
_entry.id   AF-A0A0A2BXY1-F1
#
_cell.length_a   1.000
_cell.length_b   1.000
_cell.length_c   1.000
_cell.angle_alpha   90.00
_cell.angle_beta   90.00
_cell.angle_gamma   90.00
#
_symmetry.space_group_name_H-M   'P 1'
#
loop_
_entity.id
_entity.type
_entity.pdbx_description
1 polymer ?
#
loop_
_entity_poly.entity_id
_entity_poly.type
_entity_poly.pdbx_seq_one_letter_code
_entity_poly.pdbx_strand_id
1 'polypeptide(L)' 'MSDNKGKELATVSVYLNTGIVAGLFGIGFVVAALVFGVLTLVIR' A
#
# COMPACT_ATOMS: atom_id res chain seq x y z
N MET A 1 -22.17 -14.20 -17.95
CA MET A 1 -21.84 -13.08 -17.03
C MET A 1 -20.79 -13.42 -15.95
N SER A 2 -20.40 -14.69 -15.77
CA SER A 2 -19.37 -15.10 -14.79
C SER A 2 -17.93 -14.90 -15.30
N ASP A 3 -17.67 -15.18 -16.59
CA ASP A 3 -16.32 -15.12 -17.17
C ASP A 3 -15.66 -13.73 -17.11
N ASN A 4 -16.44 -12.66 -17.28
CA ASN A 4 -15.90 -11.30 -17.25
C ASN A 4 -15.34 -10.91 -15.86
N LYS A 5 -15.99 -11.35 -14.77
CA LYS A 5 -15.50 -11.09 -13.40
C LYS A 5 -14.26 -11.90 -13.05
N GLY A 6 -14.18 -13.16 -13.52
CA GLY A 6 -13.00 -14.00 -13.31
C GLY A 6 -11.74 -13.42 -13.97
N LYS A 7 -11.87 -12.87 -15.18
CA LYS A 7 -10.75 -12.21 -15.89
C LYS A 7 -10.33 -10.88 -15.25
N GLU A 8 -11.29 -10.13 -14.70
CA GLU A 8 -11.03 -8.87 -14.01
C GLU A 8 -10.29 -9.09 -12.69
N LEU A 9 -10.72 -10.07 -11.89
CA LEU A 9 -10.05 -10.45 -10.65
C LEU A 9 -8.64 -11.01 -10.88
N ALA A 10 -8.42 -11.76 -11.96
CA ALA A 10 -7.09 -12.21 -12.37
C ALA A 10 -6.18 -11.05 -12.81
N THR A 11 -6.75 -10.01 -13.42
CA THR A 11 -5.99 -8.80 -13.78
C THR A 11 -5.61 -8.00 -12.54
N VAL A 12 -6.53 -7.85 -11.59
CA VAL A 12 -6.28 -7.16 -10.31
C VAL A 12 -5.28 -7.93 -9.45
N SER A 13 -5.34 -9.26 -9.39
CA SER A 13 -4.38 -10.06 -8.61
C SER A 13 -2.95 -9.98 -9.16
N VAL A 14 -2.79 -9.86 -10.49
CA VAL A 14 -1.49 -9.65 -11.13
C VAL A 14 -0.93 -8.26 -10.80
N TYR A 15 -1.77 -7.22 -10.80
CA TYR A 15 -1.36 -5.85 -10.45
C TYR A 15 -1.21 -5.60 -8.95
N LEU A 16 -1.90 -6.36 -8.11
CA LEU A 16 -1.91 -6.22 -6.66
C LEU A 16 -1.25 -7.44 -6.00
N ASN A 17 -0.04 -7.77 -6.46
CA ASN A 17 0.78 -8.81 -5.84
C ASN A 17 1.19 -8.40 -4.41
N THR A 18 1.35 -9.39 -3.52
CA THR A 18 1.81 -9.23 -2.14
C THR A 18 3.02 -8.29 -2.00
N GLY A 19 3.98 -8.35 -2.93
CA GLY A 19 5.15 -7.46 -2.95
C GLY A 19 4.81 -5.99 -3.22
N ILE A 20 3.84 -5.71 -4.08
CA ILE A 20 3.39 -4.33 -4.38
C ILE A 20 2.67 -3.75 -3.16
N VAL A 21 1.79 -4.56 -2.54
CA VAL A 21 1.10 -4.17 -1.31
C VAL A 21 2.11 -3.95 -0.18
N ALA A 22 3.05 -4.88 0.03
CA ALA A 22 4.10 -4.74 1.03
C ALA A 22 4.96 -3.49 0.81
N GLY A 23 5.29 -3.17 -0.44
CA GLY A 23 6.02 -1.95 -0.79
C GLY A 23 5.24 -0.67 -0.46
N LEU A 24 3.96 -0.60 -0.84
CA LEU A 24 3.08 0.52 -0.52
C LEU A 24 2.95 0.73 1.00
N PHE A 25 2.71 -0.34 1.75
CA PHE A 25 2.61 -0.28 3.20
C PHE A 25 3.94 0.10 3.87
N GLY A 26 5.06 -0.44 3.39
CA GLY A 26 6.39 -0.13 3.90
C GLY A 26 6.74 1.35 3.70
N ILE A 27 6.51 1.88 2.50
CA ILE A 27 6.74 3.31 2.20
C ILE A 27 5.81 4.17 3.07
N GLY A 28 4.52 3.83 3.15
CA GLY A 28 3.55 4.55 3.97
C GLY A 28 3.95 4.59 5.45
N PHE A 29 4.43 3.47 5.99
CA PHE A 29 4.92 3.39 7.37
C PHE A 29 6.14 4.27 7.60
N VAL A 30 7.15 4.22 6.72
CA VAL A 30 8.37 5.04 6.86
C VAL A 30 8.04 6.53 6.80
N VAL A 31 7.20 6.95 5.86
CA VAL A 31 6.76 8.34 5.73
C VAL A 31 6.00 8.79 6.99
N ALA A 32 5.06 7.98 7.48
CA ALA A 32 4.31 8.29 8.69
C ALA A 32 5.22 8.40 9.93
N ALA A 33 6.18 7.49 10.08
CA ALA A 33 7.14 7.51 11.17
C ALA A 33 8.00 8.77 11.16
N LEU A 34 8.47 9.21 9.97
CA LEU A 34 9.22 10.45 9.82
C LEU A 34 8.38 11.68 10.18
N VAL A 35 7.14 11.75 9.67
CA VAL A 35 6.23 12.86 9.98
C VAL A 35 5.96 12.95 11.49
N PHE A 36 5.62 11.83 12.13
CA PHE A 36 5.41 11.80 13.57
C PHE A 36 6.68 12.12 14.37
N GLY A 37 7.84 11.65 13.93
CA GLY A 37 9.13 11.95 14.56
C GLY A 37 9.43 13.45 14.52
N VAL A 38 9.24 14.09 13.36
CA VAL A 38 9.42 15.53 13.20
C VAL A 38 8.41 16.31 14.03
N LEU A 39 7.12 15.95 13.97
CA LEU A 39 6.07 16.61 14.78
C LEU A 39 6.39 16.51 16.27
N THR A 40 6.83 15.35 16.74
CA THR A 40 7.23 15.14 18.14
C THR A 40 8.40 16.04 18.52
N LEU A 41 9.36 16.25 17.60
CA LEU A 41 10.54 17.08 17.84
C LEU A 41 10.20 18.58 17.87
N VAL A 42 9.23 19.02 17.06
CA VAL A 42 8.81 20.43 16.95
C VAL A 42 7.80 20.83 18.04
N ILE A 43 6.89 19.93 18.41
CA ILE A 43 5.83 20.21 19.41
C ILE A 43 6.36 20.11 20.85
N ARG A 44 7.44 19.35 21.07
CA ARG A 44 8.13 19.26 22.36
C ARG A 44 8.80 20.58 22.73
#